data_AF-A0A165P2H0-F1
#
_entry.id   AF-A0A165P2H0-F1
#
_cell.length_a   1.000
_cell.length_b   1.000
_cell.length_c   1.000
_cell.angle_alpha   90.00
_cell.angle_beta   90.00
_cell.angle_gamma   90.00
#
_symmetry.space_group_name_H-M   'P 1'
#
loop_
_entity.id
_entity.type
_entity.pdbx_description
1 polymer ?
#
loop_
_entity_poly.entity_id
_entity_poly.type
_entity_poly.pdbx_seq_one_letter_code
_entity_poly.pdbx_strand_id
1 'polypeptide(L)' 'RRGKLPKQTTEFLKEWLHKHADHPYPSEDEKKRLCAATGLSMSQVSNWMINVRARPL' A
#
# COMPACT_ATOMS: atom_id res chain seq x y z
N ARG A 1 -9.33 -17.13 2.24
CA ARG A 1 -9.47 -16.72 0.82
C ARG A 1 -8.63 -15.47 0.58
N ARG A 2 -7.54 -15.56 -0.20
CA ARG A 2 -6.79 -14.37 -0.66
C ARG A 2 -7.52 -13.79 -1.87
N GLY A 3 -8.48 -12.90 -1.62
CA GLY A 3 -9.09 -12.09 -2.67
C GLY A 3 -8.14 -10.96 -3.09
N LYS A 4 -8.20 -10.53 -4.36
CA LYS A 4 -7.55 -9.29 -4.78
C LYS A 4 -8.13 -8.14 -3.95
N LEU A 5 -7.29 -7.18 -3.58
CA LEU A 5 -7.76 -5.97 -2.91
C LEU A 5 -8.75 -5.22 -3.82
N PRO A 6 -9.77 -4.55 -3.26
CA PRO A 6 -10.69 -3.72 -4.04
C PRO A 6 -9.93 -2.69 -4.88
N LYS A 7 -10.46 -2.36 -6.06
CA LYS A 7 -9.80 -1.40 -6.98
C LYS A 7 -9.53 -0.06 -6.29
N GLN A 8 -10.53 0.48 -5.60
CA GLN A 8 -10.42 1.74 -4.84
C GLN A 8 -9.29 1.71 -3.81
N THR A 9 -9.17 0.60 -3.06
CA THR A 9 -8.07 0.40 -2.11
C THR A 9 -6.72 0.40 -2.81
N THR A 10 -6.59 -0.31 -3.93
CA THR A 10 -5.33 -0.33 -4.69
C THR A 10 -5.01 1.00 -5.36
N GLU A 11 -6.00 1.79 -5.76
CA GLU A 11 -5.79 3.12 -6.32
C GLU A 11 -5.26 4.09 -5.27
N PHE A 12 -5.82 4.08 -4.06
CA PHE A 12 -5.32 4.88 -2.95
C PHE A 12 -3.85 4.54 -2.59
N LEU A 13 -3.53 3.25 -2.50
CA LEU A 13 -2.16 2.80 -2.21
C LEU A 13 -1.17 3.16 -3.34
N LYS A 14 -1.62 3.11 -4.60
CA LYS A 14 -0.83 3.56 -5.76
C LYS A 14 -0.60 5.06 -5.78
N GLU A 15 -1.60 5.85 -5.38
CA GLU A 15 -1.44 7.30 -5.25
C GLU A 15 -0.38 7.65 -4.21
N TRP A 16 -0.38 6.95 -3.06
CA TRP A 16 0.69 7.10 -2.08
C TRP A 16 2.06 6.77 -2.69
N LEU A 17 2.16 5.66 -3.45
CA LEU A 17 3.42 5.27 -4.11
C LEU A 17 3.89 6.31 -5.12
N HIS A 18 2.98 6.92 -5.88
CA HIS A 18 3.30 7.97 -6.85
C HIS A 18 3.83 9.23 -6.17
N LYS A 19 3.28 9.59 -5.00
CA LYS A 19 3.76 10.71 -4.18
C LYS A 19 5.12 10.45 -3.52
N HIS A 20 5.51 9.18 -3.36
CA HIS A 20 6.77 8.75 -2.73
C HIS A 20 7.62 7.93 -3.72
N ALA A 21 7.60 8.32 -5.00
CA ALA A 21 8.30 7.58 -6.05
C ALA A 21 9.83 7.61 -5.88
N ASP A 22 10.36 8.64 -5.22
CA ASP A 22 11.75 8.80 -4.84
C ASP A 22 12.15 7.85 -3.69
N HIS A 23 11.26 7.68 -2.70
CA HIS A 23 11.49 6.82 -1.55
C HIS A 23 10.22 6.05 -1.13
N PRO A 24 9.89 4.92 -1.80
CA PRO A 24 8.63 4.20 -1.59
C PRO A 24 8.67 3.30 -0.33
N TYR A 25 9.09 3.84 0.80
CA TYR A 25 9.21 3.11 2.07
C TYR A 25 8.36 3.85 3.12
N PRO A 26 7.09 3.44 3.31
CA PRO A 26 6.24 4.09 4.27
C PRO A 26 6.79 3.85 5.68
N SER A 27 6.90 4.93 6.44
CA SER A 27 7.11 4.91 7.89
C SER A 27 5.94 4.22 8.60
N GLU A 28 6.12 3.85 9.87
CA GLU A 28 5.06 3.19 10.65
C GLU A 28 3.79 4.06 10.75
N ASP A 29 3.94 5.38 10.89
CA ASP A 29 2.79 6.29 10.93
C ASP A 29 2.09 6.44 9.58
N GLU A 30 2.83 6.36 8.48
CA GLU A 30 2.22 6.30 7.14
C GLU A 30 1.46 5.00 6.95
N LYS A 31 2.02 3.86 7.36
CA LYS A 31 1.29 2.59 7.29
C LYS A 31 0.01 2.65 8.13
N LYS A 32 0.02 3.26 9.32
CA LYS A 32 -1.22 3.49 10.11
C LYS A 32 -2.23 4.33 9.34
N ARG A 33 -1.81 5.42 8.68
CA ARG A 33 -2.70 6.25 7.84
C ARG A 33 -3.27 5.45 6.67
N LEU A 34 -2.46 4.65 6.00
CA LEU A 34 -2.89 3.77 4.91
C LEU A 34 -3.91 2.74 5.40
N CYS A 35 -3.66 2.10 6.56
CA CYS A 35 -4.60 1.18 7.19
C CYS A 35 -5.93 1.85 7.50
N ALA A 36 -5.92 3.03 8.12
CA ALA A 36 -7.12 3.79 8.45
C ALA A 36 -7.94 4.18 7.21
N ALA A 37 -7.27 4.60 6.13
CA ALA A 37 -7.93 5.00 4.89
C ALA A 37 -8.46 3.81 4.07
N THR A 38 -7.82 2.65 4.14
CA THR A 38 -8.16 1.49 3.29
C THR A 38 -8.93 0.39 4.01
N GLY A 39 -9.01 0.44 5.34
CA GLY A 39 -9.56 -0.63 6.17
C GLY A 39 -8.67 -1.88 6.22
N LEU A 40 -7.44 -1.81 5.71
CA LEU A 40 -6.51 -2.93 5.70
C LEU A 40 -5.77 -3.05 7.03
N SER A 41 -5.39 -4.27 7.37
CA SER A 41 -4.43 -4.51 8.45
C SER A 41 -3.01 -4.08 8.07
N MET A 42 -2.19 -3.82 9.09
CA MET A 42 -0.78 -3.47 8.91
C MET A 42 -0.01 -4.49 8.06
N SER A 43 -0.30 -5.78 8.24
CA SER A 43 0.31 -6.86 7.47
C SER A 43 -0.13 -6.81 6.00
N GLN A 44 -1.39 -6.53 5.70
CA GLN A 44 -1.87 -6.40 4.32
C GLN A 44 -1.23 -5.22 3.60
N VAL A 45 -1.13 -4.05 4.26
CA VAL A 45 -0.44 -2.88 3.70
C VAL A 45 1.03 -3.21 3.47
N SER A 46 1.73 -3.75 4.46
CA SER A 46 3.16 -4.11 4.34
C SER A 46 3.42 -5.10 3.20
N ASN A 47 2.61 -6.16 3.11
CA ASN A 47 2.72 -7.15 2.04
C ASN A 47 2.42 -6.57 0.66
N TRP A 48 1.43 -5.67 0.56
CA TRP A 48 1.13 -5.00 -0.71
C TRP A 48 2.26 -4.09 -1.15
N MET A 49 2.83 -3.30 -0.23
CA MET A 49 3.96 -2.40 -0.50
C MET A 49 5.21 -3.17 -0.95
N ILE A 50 5.52 -4.32 -0.33
CA ILE A 50 6.61 -5.19 -0.75
C ILE A 50 6.36 -5.71 -2.17
N ASN A 51 5.17 -6.24 -2.44
CA ASN A 51 4.85 -6.81 -3.75
C ASN A 51 4.82 -5.78 -4.87
N VAL A 52 4.28 -4.58 -4.63
CA VAL A 52 4.16 -3.55 -5.69
C VAL A 52 5.53 -3.00 -6.08
N ARG A 53 6.47 -2.95 -5.13
CA ARG A 53 7.85 -2.49 -5.39
C ARG A 53 8.73 -3.56 -6.01
N ALA A 54 8.51 -4.82 -5.63
CA ALA A 54 9.25 -5.95 -6.18
C ALA A 54 8.78 -6.35 -7.58
N ARG A 55 7.64 -5.82 -8.03
CA ARG A 55 7.15 -5.97 -9.40
C ARG A 55 7.74 -4.82 -10.25
N PRO A 56 8.70 -5.09 -11.14
CA PRO A 56 9.07 -4.12 -12.17
C PRO A 56 7.79 -3.82 -12.97
N LEU A 57 7.54 -2.54 -13.24
CA LEU A 57 6.47 -2.12 -14.15
C LEU A 57 6.64 -2.76 -15.52
#